data_AF-A0A0N1N5L0-F1
#
_entry.id   AF-A0A0N1N5L0-F1
#
_cell.length_a   1.000
_cell.length_b   1.000
_cell.length_c   1.000
_cell.angle_alpha   90.00
_cell.angle_beta   90.00
_cell.angle_gamma   90.00
#
_symmetry.space_group_name_H-M   'P 1'
#
loop_
_entity.id
_entity.type
_entity.pdbx_description
1 polymer ?
#
loop_
_entity_poly.entity_id
_entity_poly.type
_entity_poly.pdbx_seq_one_letter_code
_entity_poly.pdbx_strand_id
1 'polypeptide(L)'
;MADLGETTVVLPPAPDTDMIGAYLDLMGFFGSVTWYPTAGMHLVTTADIAEHPPSGDVILLAPAQQMGPAASLLSRSAYQIDDGHIHVGQDMGLQGIWYIFQDRDRSGLRNGVTANLNAPIRNTAMMIGAESPYARHRSVLALVGDDGAHIHDLIISLHDRKALPSLQGDLVLKNGNRFTTYRTSPTYTVGHLPFWMWVDWFLSRHPVLMYLCGVVGAAMLGTGAWLWLRARARRRVREQAIADEAARMAGHVSE
;
A
#
# COMPACT_ATOMS: atom_id res chain seq x y z
N MET A 1 -10.91 7.74 8.56
CA MET A 1 -11.34 9.15 8.67
C MET A 1 -10.16 10.00 9.17
N ALA A 2 -10.15 11.32 8.95
CA ALA A 2 -9.01 12.18 9.32
C ALA A 2 -8.81 12.36 10.83
N ASP A 3 -9.87 12.13 11.60
CA ASP A 3 -9.97 12.20 13.07
C ASP A 3 -9.53 10.92 13.79
N LEU A 4 -9.06 9.91 13.03
CA LEU A 4 -8.78 8.56 13.50
C LEU A 4 -10.01 7.85 14.14
N GLY A 5 -11.23 8.24 13.73
CA GLY A 5 -12.48 7.67 14.25
C GLY A 5 -12.68 6.17 14.00
N GLU A 6 -11.93 5.60 13.07
CA GLU A 6 -11.93 4.16 12.77
C GLU A 6 -10.65 3.48 13.27
N THR A 7 -9.96 4.07 14.25
CA THR A 7 -8.69 3.58 14.78
C THR A 7 -8.82 3.25 16.25
N THR A 8 -8.36 2.06 16.63
CA THR A 8 -8.25 1.62 18.02
C THR A 8 -6.79 1.63 18.45
N VAL A 9 -6.46 2.36 19.49
CA VAL A 9 -5.14 2.32 20.13
C VAL A 9 -5.16 1.31 21.26
N VAL A 10 -4.15 0.44 21.27
CA VAL A 10 -3.99 -0.61 22.27
C VAL A 10 -2.77 -0.28 23.12
N LEU A 11 -2.98 -0.08 24.42
CA LEU A 11 -1.93 0.20 25.42
C LEU A 11 -1.88 -0.90 26.49
N PRO A 12 -0.76 -1.11 27.17
CA PRO A 12 -0.74 -1.98 28.35
C PRO A 12 -1.68 -1.42 29.45
N PRO A 13 -2.22 -2.27 30.35
CA PRO A 13 -3.12 -1.83 31.42
C PRO A 13 -2.50 -0.80 32.39
N ALA A 14 -1.17 -0.84 32.54
CA ALA A 14 -0.40 0.08 33.37
C ALA A 14 0.76 0.67 32.55
N PRO A 15 0.50 1.66 31.66
CA PRO A 15 1.55 2.30 30.89
C PRO A 15 2.42 3.17 31.80
N ASP A 16 3.74 3.14 31.58
CA ASP A 16 4.68 4.05 32.25
C ASP A 16 4.60 5.47 31.66
N THR A 17 5.30 6.41 32.29
CA THR A 17 5.28 7.82 31.86
C THR A 17 5.83 7.99 30.43
N ASP A 18 6.86 7.23 30.07
CA ASP A 18 7.45 7.28 28.74
C ASP A 18 6.48 6.77 27.66
N MET A 19 5.71 5.72 27.95
CA MET A 19 4.67 5.20 27.07
C MET A 19 3.51 6.20 26.89
N ILE A 20 3.11 6.90 27.97
CA ILE A 20 2.10 7.95 27.86
C ILE A 20 2.64 9.09 26.99
N GLY A 21 3.91 9.48 27.16
CA GLY A 21 4.57 10.46 26.31
C GLY A 21 4.62 10.02 24.84
N ALA A 22 5.02 8.77 24.58
CA ALA A 22 5.01 8.13 23.27
C ALA A 22 3.63 8.20 22.62
N TYR A 23 2.58 7.81 23.34
CA TYR A 23 1.21 7.88 22.86
C TYR A 23 0.80 9.30 22.46
N LEU A 24 1.06 10.28 23.34
CA LEU A 24 0.69 11.68 23.09
C LEU A 24 1.46 12.27 21.90
N ASP A 25 2.75 12.00 21.79
CA ASP A 25 3.57 12.46 20.67
C ASP A 25 3.14 11.81 19.35
N LEU A 26 2.75 10.53 19.36
CA LEU A 26 2.24 9.86 18.18
C LEU A 26 0.91 10.47 17.73
N MET A 27 0.03 10.81 18.66
CA MET A 27 -1.22 11.51 18.35
C MET A 27 -0.98 12.93 17.84
N GLY A 28 -0.02 13.65 18.43
CA GLY A 28 0.45 14.94 17.92
C GLY A 28 1.00 14.83 16.50
N PHE A 29 1.81 13.81 16.22
CA PHE A 29 2.33 13.52 14.89
C PHE A 29 1.19 13.30 13.89
N PHE A 30 0.24 12.41 14.19
CA PHE A 30 -0.89 12.16 13.31
C PHE A 30 -1.71 13.42 13.07
N GLY A 31 -2.01 14.19 14.11
CA GLY A 31 -2.73 15.46 13.95
C GLY A 31 -1.99 16.47 13.08
N SER A 32 -0.64 16.49 13.13
CA SER A 32 0.18 17.35 12.26
C SER A 32 0.16 16.90 10.79
N VAL A 33 0.04 15.60 10.54
CA VAL A 33 0.03 15.03 9.18
C VAL A 33 -1.36 15.11 8.55
N THR A 34 -2.41 14.81 9.32
CA THR A 34 -3.81 14.83 8.84
C THR A 34 -4.43 16.22 8.88
N TRP A 35 -3.77 17.19 9.53
CA TRP A 35 -4.30 18.53 9.81
C TRP A 35 -5.62 18.51 10.59
N TYR A 36 -5.87 17.44 11.34
CA TYR A 36 -7.11 17.25 12.09
C TYR A 36 -6.81 16.60 13.45
N PRO A 37 -7.43 17.05 14.56
CA PRO A 37 -7.18 16.47 15.88
C PRO A 37 -7.61 14.99 15.97
N THR A 38 -6.77 14.17 16.58
CA THR A 38 -7.03 12.75 16.83
C THR A 38 -8.03 12.58 17.98
N ALA A 39 -9.32 12.76 17.72
CA ALA A 39 -10.36 12.79 18.73
C ALA A 39 -11.34 11.60 18.67
N GLY A 40 -11.41 10.89 17.55
CA GLY A 40 -12.38 9.81 17.33
C GLY A 40 -11.89 8.41 17.75
N MET A 41 -10.66 8.30 18.24
CA MET A 41 -10.00 7.04 18.52
C MET A 41 -10.60 6.28 19.72
N HIS A 42 -10.58 4.96 19.63
CA HIS A 42 -10.92 4.07 20.74
C HIS A 42 -9.67 3.63 21.48
N LEU A 43 -9.71 3.61 22.81
CA LEU A 43 -8.60 3.11 23.63
C LEU A 43 -8.99 1.77 24.26
N VAL A 44 -8.14 0.76 24.07
CA VAL A 44 -8.33 -0.60 24.60
C VAL A 44 -7.03 -1.04 25.25
N THR A 45 -7.10 -1.93 26.24
CA THR A 45 -5.89 -2.48 26.86
C THR A 45 -5.39 -3.73 26.12
N THR A 46 -4.12 -4.09 26.28
CA THR A 46 -3.59 -5.36 25.73
C THR A 46 -4.30 -6.59 26.28
N ALA A 47 -4.95 -6.49 27.45
CA ALA A 47 -5.73 -7.57 28.06
C ALA A 47 -7.13 -7.71 27.42
N ASP A 48 -7.80 -6.60 27.13
CA ASP A 48 -9.21 -6.60 26.70
C ASP A 48 -9.39 -6.82 25.18
N ILE A 49 -8.30 -6.72 24.42
CA ILE A 49 -8.32 -6.79 22.95
C ILE A 49 -8.87 -8.11 22.41
N ALA A 50 -8.69 -9.21 23.14
CA ALA A 50 -9.20 -10.52 22.76
C ALA A 50 -10.71 -10.63 22.95
N GLU A 51 -11.27 -9.90 23.94
CA GLU A 51 -12.70 -9.88 24.25
C GLU A 51 -13.45 -8.88 23.37
N HIS A 52 -12.81 -7.76 23.03
CA HIS A 52 -13.38 -6.68 22.24
C HIS A 52 -12.56 -6.48 20.95
N PRO A 53 -12.75 -7.35 19.93
CA PRO A 53 -11.99 -7.27 18.70
C PRO A 53 -12.31 -5.97 17.95
N PRO A 54 -11.28 -5.19 17.56
CA PRO A 54 -11.47 -3.92 16.87
C PRO A 54 -11.95 -4.17 15.44
N SER A 55 -12.92 -3.37 15.00
CA SER A 55 -13.46 -3.40 13.63
C SER A 55 -12.67 -2.52 12.64
N GLY A 56 -11.81 -1.66 13.16
CA GLY A 56 -11.06 -0.66 12.41
C GLY A 56 -9.56 -0.95 12.31
N ASP A 57 -8.79 0.10 12.04
CA ASP A 57 -7.34 0.08 12.09
C ASP A 57 -6.87 0.01 13.55
N VAL A 58 -5.74 -0.63 13.81
CA VAL A 58 -5.24 -0.86 15.17
C VAL A 58 -3.83 -0.31 15.29
N ILE A 59 -3.57 0.44 16.36
CA ILE A 59 -2.22 0.89 16.71
C ILE A 59 -1.88 0.30 18.07
N LEU A 60 -0.94 -0.65 18.10
CA LEU A 60 -0.48 -1.27 19.33
C LEU A 60 0.80 -0.57 19.80
N LEU A 61 0.79 -0.04 21.03
CA LEU A 61 1.98 0.50 21.69
C LEU A 61 2.17 -0.30 22.98
N ALA A 62 3.15 -1.18 23.02
CA ALA A 62 3.43 -1.99 24.20
C ALA A 62 4.89 -2.45 24.24
N PRO A 63 5.51 -2.54 25.42
CA PRO A 63 6.75 -3.28 25.57
C PRO A 63 6.52 -4.76 25.23
N ALA A 64 7.52 -5.43 24.67
CA ALA A 64 7.40 -6.82 24.22
C ALA A 64 6.87 -7.76 25.32
N GLN A 65 7.26 -7.52 26.57
CA GLN A 65 6.88 -8.33 27.73
C GLN A 65 5.44 -8.07 28.20
N GLN A 66 4.79 -6.98 27.76
CA GLN A 66 3.42 -6.60 28.15
C GLN A 66 2.41 -6.72 27.01
N MET A 67 2.81 -7.32 25.87
CA MET A 67 1.91 -7.54 24.73
C MET A 67 0.76 -8.48 25.07
N GLY A 68 1.01 -9.54 25.86
CA GLY A 68 -0.02 -10.48 26.31
C GLY A 68 -0.93 -10.96 25.16
N PRO A 69 -2.27 -10.90 25.31
CA PRO A 69 -3.22 -11.26 24.26
C PRO A 69 -3.10 -10.46 22.96
N ALA A 70 -2.56 -9.23 23.01
CA ALA A 70 -2.37 -8.38 21.83
C ALA A 70 -1.33 -8.92 20.84
N ALA A 71 -0.51 -9.91 21.23
CA ALA A 71 0.38 -10.60 20.29
C ALA A 71 -0.38 -11.25 19.11
N SER A 72 -1.66 -11.62 19.31
CA SER A 72 -2.52 -12.16 18.26
C SER A 72 -2.73 -11.19 17.09
N LEU A 73 -2.63 -9.87 17.32
CA LEU A 73 -2.73 -8.83 16.28
C LEU A 73 -1.63 -8.97 15.22
N LEU A 74 -0.49 -9.55 15.59
CA LEU A 74 0.64 -9.78 14.68
C LEU A 74 0.62 -11.17 14.02
N SER A 75 -0.42 -11.97 14.24
CA SER A 75 -0.54 -13.33 13.67
C SER A 75 -0.51 -13.37 12.14
N ARG A 76 -0.94 -12.29 11.46
CA ARG A 76 -0.86 -12.14 10.00
C ARG A 76 0.41 -11.45 9.51
N SER A 77 1.30 -11.06 10.41
CA SER A 77 2.59 -10.49 10.05
C SER A 77 3.61 -11.61 9.78
N ALA A 78 4.63 -11.32 8.99
CA ALA A 78 5.74 -12.24 8.78
C ALA A 78 6.67 -12.38 10.00
N TYR A 79 6.36 -11.71 11.12
CA TYR A 79 7.23 -11.60 12.29
C TYR A 79 6.50 -12.13 13.53
N GLN A 80 7.11 -13.12 14.18
CA GLN A 80 6.67 -13.61 15.47
C GLN A 80 7.67 -13.16 16.53
N ILE A 81 7.14 -12.58 17.61
CA ILE A 81 7.91 -12.14 18.77
C ILE A 81 7.74 -13.24 19.82
N ASP A 82 8.78 -14.03 20.04
CA ASP A 82 8.78 -15.09 21.05
C ASP A 82 10.04 -14.97 21.90
N ASP A 83 9.87 -14.98 23.22
CA ASP A 83 10.93 -14.98 24.24
C ASP A 83 12.07 -13.94 24.02
N GLY A 84 11.73 -12.72 23.56
CA GLY A 84 12.71 -11.65 23.34
C GLY A 84 13.54 -11.78 22.05
N HIS A 85 13.20 -12.74 21.20
CA HIS A 85 13.80 -12.97 19.89
C HIS A 85 12.75 -12.78 18.78
N ILE A 86 13.20 -12.22 17.66
CA ILE A 86 12.35 -12.03 16.47
C ILE A 86 12.56 -13.24 15.57
N HIS A 87 11.52 -14.02 15.33
CA HIS A 87 11.55 -15.05 14.31
C HIS A 87 10.76 -14.58 13.09
N VAL A 88 11.39 -14.62 11.92
CA VAL A 88 10.65 -14.47 10.66
C VAL A 88 9.88 -15.76 10.46
N GLY A 89 8.55 -15.69 10.57
CA GLY A 89 7.66 -16.82 10.33
C GLY A 89 7.73 -17.21 8.87
N GLN A 90 8.57 -18.21 8.56
CA GLN A 90 8.76 -18.74 7.21
C GLN A 90 7.62 -19.67 6.80
N ASP A 91 6.37 -19.22 6.85
CA ASP A 91 5.25 -19.93 6.23
C ASP A 91 4.75 -19.17 4.99
N MET A 92 5.68 -18.65 4.18
CA MET A 92 5.38 -18.33 2.80
C MET A 92 5.47 -19.62 1.98
N GLY A 93 4.36 -20.34 1.88
CA GLY A 93 4.22 -21.49 0.97
C GLY A 93 4.39 -21.09 -0.51
N LEU A 94 3.78 -21.84 -1.43
CA LEU A 94 3.88 -21.62 -2.89
C LEU A 94 3.46 -20.21 -3.38
N GLN A 95 2.90 -19.37 -2.51
CA GLN A 95 2.59 -17.96 -2.76
C GLN A 95 3.83 -17.06 -2.85
N GLY A 96 4.93 -17.39 -2.14
CA GLY A 96 6.17 -16.61 -2.19
C GLY A 96 6.85 -16.59 -3.56
N ILE A 97 6.62 -17.63 -4.37
CA ILE A 97 7.14 -17.73 -5.74
C ILE A 97 6.51 -16.64 -6.64
N TRP A 98 5.22 -16.33 -6.47
CA TRP A 98 4.53 -15.30 -7.26
C TRP A 98 4.99 -13.88 -6.93
N TYR A 99 5.48 -13.63 -5.70
CA TYR A 99 6.02 -12.34 -5.28
C TYR A 99 7.31 -11.97 -6.00
N ILE A 100 8.18 -12.95 -6.31
CA ILE A 100 9.41 -12.73 -7.11
C ILE A 100 9.08 -12.20 -8.51
N PHE A 101 7.93 -12.62 -9.07
CA PHE A 101 7.51 -12.18 -10.41
C PHE A 101 6.76 -10.84 -10.42
N GLN A 102 6.22 -10.38 -9.27
CA GLN A 102 5.51 -9.11 -9.14
C GLN A 102 6.39 -7.94 -8.69
N ASP A 103 7.47 -8.19 -7.93
CA ASP A 103 8.38 -7.15 -7.45
C ASP A 103 9.41 -6.76 -8.52
N ARG A 104 8.93 -6.14 -9.60
CA ARG A 104 9.77 -5.53 -10.64
C ARG A 104 9.99 -4.04 -10.39
N ASP A 105 9.38 -3.47 -9.36
CA ASP A 105 9.64 -2.09 -8.93
C ASP A 105 10.96 -2.07 -8.15
N ARG A 106 11.96 -1.44 -8.78
CA ARG A 106 13.38 -1.42 -8.37
C ARG A 106 13.65 -0.63 -7.07
N SER A 107 12.73 -0.59 -6.11
CA SER A 107 12.86 0.17 -4.86
C SER A 107 12.86 -0.67 -3.58
N GLY A 108 12.52 -1.97 -3.62
CA GLY A 108 12.28 -2.76 -2.40
C GLY A 108 13.39 -3.71 -1.93
N LEU A 109 14.31 -4.11 -2.79
CA LEU A 109 15.20 -5.26 -2.52
C LEU A 109 16.59 -4.85 -2.03
N ARG A 110 16.71 -3.90 -1.09
CA ARG A 110 18.03 -3.63 -0.48
C ARG A 110 18.50 -4.75 0.47
N ASN A 111 17.58 -5.52 1.05
CA ASN A 111 17.89 -6.67 1.91
C ASN A 111 16.89 -7.83 1.70
N GLY A 112 16.55 -8.14 0.45
CA GLY A 112 15.77 -9.32 0.13
C GLY A 112 16.62 -10.58 0.21
N VAL A 113 16.05 -11.64 0.78
CA VAL A 113 16.53 -13.03 0.82
C VAL A 113 17.23 -13.43 2.13
N THR A 114 16.41 -14.10 2.94
CA THR A 114 16.72 -15.17 3.91
C THR A 114 17.49 -14.86 5.20
N ALA A 115 16.87 -15.39 6.25
CA ALA A 115 17.48 -16.16 7.32
C ALA A 115 18.24 -15.36 8.39
N ASN A 116 17.72 -15.53 9.62
CA ASN A 116 18.35 -15.17 10.87
C ASN A 116 18.23 -13.70 11.27
N LEU A 117 17.00 -13.19 11.34
CA LEU A 117 16.73 -12.01 12.16
C LEU A 117 16.73 -12.34 13.66
N ASN A 118 17.73 -13.10 14.12
CA ASN A 118 17.92 -13.38 15.54
C ASN A 118 18.60 -12.17 16.20
N ALA A 119 17.96 -11.00 16.07
CA ALA A 119 18.37 -9.78 16.73
C ALA A 119 17.75 -9.81 18.13
N PRO A 120 18.55 -9.78 19.21
CA PRO A 120 18.00 -9.68 20.55
C PRO A 120 17.20 -8.38 20.66
N ILE A 121 15.96 -8.45 21.14
CA ILE A 121 15.15 -7.28 21.51
C ILE A 121 15.70 -6.74 22.84
N ARG A 122 16.94 -6.25 22.82
CA ARG A 122 17.56 -5.53 23.93
C ARG A 122 17.86 -4.13 23.46
N ASN A 123 17.36 -3.12 24.19
CA ASN A 123 17.63 -1.71 23.91
C ASN A 123 17.24 -1.27 22.47
N THR A 124 16.14 -1.83 21.95
CA THR A 124 15.73 -1.66 20.54
C THR A 124 14.21 -1.47 20.48
N ALA A 125 13.75 -0.62 19.57
CA ALA A 125 12.33 -0.45 19.24
C ALA A 125 12.04 -0.88 17.80
N MET A 126 10.81 -1.33 17.58
CA MET A 126 10.33 -1.85 16.32
C MET A 126 9.01 -1.22 15.94
N MET A 127 8.81 -1.06 14.65
CA MET A 127 7.54 -0.71 14.05
C MET A 127 7.18 -1.77 13.02
N ILE A 128 6.08 -2.49 13.25
CA ILE A 128 5.60 -3.59 12.42
C ILE A 128 4.24 -3.20 11.83
N GLY A 129 4.13 -3.27 10.51
CA GLY A 129 2.88 -3.09 9.76
C GLY A 129 2.35 -4.42 9.24
N ALA A 130 1.10 -4.74 9.54
CA ALA A 130 0.44 -5.97 9.09
C ALA A 130 -1.06 -5.74 8.82
N GLU A 131 -1.71 -6.69 8.14
CA GLU A 131 -3.17 -6.68 8.04
C GLU A 131 -3.80 -7.13 9.38
N SER A 132 -4.88 -6.46 9.80
CA SER A 132 -5.64 -6.85 10.98
C SER A 132 -6.22 -8.26 10.86
N PRO A 133 -6.01 -9.14 11.86
CA PRO A 133 -6.65 -10.46 11.87
C PRO A 133 -8.16 -10.38 12.13
N TYR A 134 -8.62 -9.31 12.79
CA TYR A 134 -10.00 -9.11 13.20
C TYR A 134 -10.88 -8.48 12.12
N ALA A 135 -10.29 -7.63 11.26
CA ALA A 135 -11.01 -6.94 10.20
C ALA A 135 -10.23 -6.98 8.88
N ARG A 136 -10.88 -7.42 7.80
CA ARG A 136 -10.27 -7.43 6.46
C ARG A 136 -10.09 -6.02 5.94
N HIS A 137 -9.02 -5.78 5.17
CA HIS A 137 -8.67 -4.46 4.60
C HIS A 137 -8.40 -3.37 5.65
N ARG A 138 -8.12 -3.77 6.90
CA ARG A 138 -7.69 -2.87 7.98
C ARG A 138 -6.27 -3.20 8.36
N SER A 139 -5.54 -2.21 8.87
CA SER A 139 -4.13 -2.32 9.18
C SER A 139 -3.89 -2.37 10.68
N VAL A 140 -2.89 -3.14 11.09
CA VAL A 140 -2.29 -3.11 12.42
C VAL A 140 -0.92 -2.46 12.28
N LEU A 141 -0.67 -1.43 13.08
CA LEU A 141 0.64 -0.85 13.30
C LEU A 141 1.07 -1.16 14.73
N ALA A 142 2.02 -2.08 14.92
CA ALA A 142 2.55 -2.38 16.23
C ALA A 142 3.90 -1.69 16.44
N LEU A 143 3.96 -0.82 17.43
CA LEU A 143 5.17 -0.22 17.96
C LEU A 143 5.55 -0.99 19.22
N VAL A 144 6.60 -1.81 19.11
CA VAL A 144 7.04 -2.71 20.17
C VAL A 144 8.48 -2.41 20.52
N GLY A 145 8.80 -2.29 21.80
CA GLY A 145 10.15 -2.06 22.29
C GLY A 145 10.44 -2.86 23.54
N ASP A 146 11.66 -2.72 24.06
CA ASP A 146 12.05 -3.30 25.35
C ASP A 146 11.38 -2.56 26.53
N ASP A 147 11.20 -1.25 26.39
CA ASP A 147 10.54 -0.37 27.36
C ASP A 147 9.75 0.76 26.65
N GLY A 148 9.07 1.61 27.42
CA GLY A 148 8.37 2.78 26.89
C GLY A 148 9.31 3.85 26.30
N ALA A 149 10.51 4.01 26.85
CA ALA A 149 11.48 5.01 26.41
C ALA A 149 11.97 4.77 24.97
N HIS A 150 12.27 3.51 24.61
CA HIS A 150 12.71 3.17 23.26
C HIS A 150 11.60 3.34 22.22
N ILE A 151 10.34 3.05 22.61
CA ILE A 151 9.17 3.29 21.75
C ILE A 151 9.00 4.79 21.52
N HIS A 152 9.09 5.59 22.59
CA HIS A 152 9.05 7.06 22.52
C HIS A 152 10.12 7.61 21.57
N ASP A 153 11.36 7.13 21.71
CA ASP A 153 12.49 7.48 20.85
C ASP A 153 12.22 7.18 19.36
N LEU A 154 11.57 6.05 19.05
CA LEU A 154 11.17 5.70 17.69
C LEU A 154 10.13 6.68 17.15
N ILE A 155 9.17 7.11 17.98
CA ILE A 155 8.12 8.06 17.61
C ILE A 155 8.68 9.47 17.41
N ILE A 156 9.61 9.92 18.25
CA ILE A 156 10.33 11.18 18.01
C ILE A 156 11.04 11.14 16.66
N SER A 157 11.58 9.98 16.27
CA SER A 157 12.27 9.84 14.98
C SER A 157 11.34 9.99 13.78
N LEU A 158 10.03 9.76 13.92
CA LEU A 158 9.03 10.04 12.87
C LEU A 158 8.92 11.55 12.57
N HIS A 159 9.23 12.40 13.54
CA HIS A 159 9.23 13.85 13.35
C HIS A 159 10.47 14.36 12.61
N ASP A 160 11.55 13.58 12.56
CA ASP A 160 12.76 13.95 11.82
C ASP A 160 12.60 13.66 10.32
N ARG A 161 12.54 14.74 9.52
CA ARG A 161 12.47 14.66 8.05
C ARG A 161 13.64 13.90 7.43
N LYS A 162 14.80 13.84 8.10
CA LYS A 162 15.96 13.09 7.61
C LYS A 162 15.81 11.58 7.84
N ALA A 163 15.09 11.18 8.89
CA ALA A 163 14.83 9.79 9.20
C ALA A 163 13.66 9.22 8.39
N LEU A 164 12.66 10.03 8.05
CA LEU A 164 11.46 9.60 7.30
C LEU A 164 11.74 8.72 6.05
N PRO A 165 12.71 9.04 5.16
CA PRO A 165 13.00 8.19 4.01
C PRO A 165 13.52 6.80 4.38
N SER A 166 14.10 6.65 5.58
CA SER A 166 14.59 5.37 6.10
C SER A 166 13.52 4.57 6.85
N LEU A 167 12.33 5.14 7.09
CA LEU A 167 11.21 4.47 7.77
C LEU A 167 10.22 3.93 6.72
N GLN A 168 10.69 3.02 5.87
CA GLN A 168 9.90 2.40 4.80
C GLN A 168 9.98 0.88 4.85
N GLY A 169 8.85 0.20 4.76
CA GLY A 169 8.77 -1.25 4.80
C GLY A 169 7.61 -1.76 5.63
N ASP A 170 7.63 -3.05 5.94
CA ASP A 170 6.69 -3.70 6.86
C ASP A 170 7.25 -3.85 8.28
N LEU A 171 8.57 -3.83 8.43
CA LEU A 171 9.28 -3.84 9.70
C LEU A 171 10.39 -2.80 9.65
N VAL A 172 10.40 -1.94 10.66
CA VAL A 172 11.49 -1.02 10.94
C VAL A 172 12.06 -1.37 12.30
N LEU A 173 13.36 -1.66 12.35
CA LEU A 173 14.12 -1.87 13.58
C LEU A 173 14.97 -0.63 13.85
N LYS A 174 14.79 -0.02 15.02
CA LYS A 174 15.61 1.09 15.51
C LYS A 174 16.50 0.59 16.65
N ASN A 175 17.79 0.46 16.36
CA ASN A 175 18.82 0.18 17.36
C ASN A 175 19.72 1.43 17.50
N GLY A 176 19.51 2.19 18.58
CA GLY A 176 20.16 3.49 18.76
C GLY A 176 19.90 4.44 17.59
N ASN A 177 20.96 4.82 16.87
CA ASN A 177 20.88 5.74 15.73
C ASN A 177 20.79 5.06 14.35
N ARG A 178 20.65 3.73 14.31
CA ARG A 178 20.60 2.97 13.05
C ARG A 178 19.20 2.43 12.81
N PHE A 179 18.65 2.76 11.64
CA PHE A 179 17.42 2.17 11.12
C PHE A 179 17.75 1.01 10.20
N THR A 180 17.10 -0.13 10.44
CA THR A 180 17.15 -1.28 9.53
C THR A 180 15.73 -1.64 9.13
N THR A 181 15.47 -1.66 7.82
CA THR A 181 14.14 -1.92 7.30
C THR A 181 14.06 -3.22 6.52
N TYR A 182 12.88 -3.82 6.60
CA TYR A 182 12.53 -5.06 5.93
C TYR A 182 11.19 -4.88 5.20
N ARG A 183 10.93 -5.75 4.23
CA ARG A 183 9.66 -5.81 3.48
C ARG A 183 9.37 -7.27 3.12
N THR A 184 8.86 -8.03 4.09
CA THR A 184 8.70 -9.49 4.01
C THR A 184 7.24 -9.96 4.06
N SER A 185 6.35 -9.12 4.58
CA SER A 185 4.94 -9.37 4.85
C SER A 185 4.12 -9.35 3.55
N PRO A 186 3.04 -10.16 3.47
CA PRO A 186 2.15 -10.15 2.31
C PRO A 186 1.62 -8.74 2.03
N THR A 187 1.60 -8.36 0.75
CA THR A 187 0.97 -7.10 0.36
C THR A 187 -0.55 -7.27 0.42
N TYR A 188 -1.22 -6.36 1.11
CA TYR A 188 -2.67 -6.25 1.13
C TYR A 188 -3.11 -4.89 0.59
N THR A 189 -4.36 -4.78 0.15
CA THR A 189 -4.91 -3.55 -0.39
C THR A 189 -5.85 -2.92 0.63
N VAL A 190 -5.75 -1.61 0.80
CA VAL A 190 -6.61 -0.82 1.69
C VAL A 190 -7.37 0.23 0.89
N GLY A 191 -8.56 0.57 1.36
CA GLY A 191 -9.42 1.57 0.71
C GLY A 191 -10.14 1.07 -0.54
N HIS A 192 -10.64 2.01 -1.32
CA HIS A 192 -11.37 1.78 -2.56
C HIS A 192 -10.71 2.56 -3.68
N LEU A 193 -10.41 1.89 -4.80
CA LEU A 193 -9.87 2.55 -5.97
C LEU A 193 -11.03 3.07 -6.84
N PRO A 194 -11.06 4.38 -7.19
CA PRO A 194 -11.99 4.89 -8.19
C PRO A 194 -11.82 4.13 -9.50
N PHE A 195 -12.90 3.92 -10.25
CA PHE A 195 -12.86 3.06 -11.43
C PHE A 195 -11.83 3.51 -12.49
N TRP A 196 -11.62 4.81 -12.67
CA TRP A 196 -10.60 5.35 -13.58
C TRP A 196 -9.19 4.91 -13.19
N MET A 197 -8.89 4.93 -11.88
CA MET A 197 -7.60 4.53 -11.32
C MET A 197 -7.46 3.00 -11.28
N TRP A 198 -8.59 2.28 -11.17
CA TRP A 198 -8.60 0.82 -11.30
C TRP A 198 -8.16 0.36 -12.68
N VAL A 199 -8.60 1.03 -13.76
CA VAL A 199 -8.15 0.74 -15.12
C VAL A 199 -6.65 0.95 -15.25
N ASP A 200 -6.14 2.06 -14.73
CA ASP A 200 -4.70 2.39 -14.77
C ASP A 200 -3.85 1.39 -13.97
N TRP A 201 -4.28 1.05 -12.75
CA TRP A 201 -3.63 0.05 -11.91
C TRP A 201 -3.64 -1.35 -12.55
N PHE A 202 -4.77 -1.75 -13.12
CA PHE A 202 -4.92 -3.03 -13.80
C PHE A 202 -4.02 -3.12 -15.04
N LEU A 203 -3.95 -2.04 -15.83
CA LEU A 203 -3.12 -1.98 -17.04
C LEU A 203 -1.62 -1.94 -16.70
N SER A 204 -1.26 -1.23 -15.62
CA SER A 204 0.12 -1.18 -15.09
C SER A 204 0.60 -2.55 -14.62
N ARG A 205 -0.28 -3.35 -14.01
CA ARG A 205 0.06 -4.72 -13.56
C ARG A 205 0.08 -5.75 -14.70
N HIS A 206 -0.53 -5.43 -15.85
CA HIS A 206 -0.58 -6.29 -17.03
C HIS A 206 -0.03 -5.58 -18.28
N PRO A 207 1.31 -5.37 -18.38
CA PRO A 207 1.92 -4.64 -19.50
C PRO A 207 1.61 -5.26 -20.87
N VAL A 208 1.39 -6.58 -20.93
CA VAL A 208 1.00 -7.29 -22.16
C VAL A 208 -0.38 -6.82 -22.65
N LEU A 209 -1.34 -6.61 -21.75
CA LEU A 209 -2.64 -6.06 -22.11
C LEU A 209 -2.51 -4.62 -22.60
N MET A 210 -1.62 -3.83 -21.98
CA MET A 210 -1.32 -2.47 -22.41
C MET A 210 -0.82 -2.43 -23.87
N TYR A 211 0.12 -3.31 -24.22
CA TYR A 211 0.60 -3.44 -25.60
C TYR A 211 -0.50 -3.90 -26.55
N LEU A 212 -1.31 -4.89 -26.16
CA LEU A 212 -2.42 -5.38 -26.98
C LEU A 212 -3.45 -4.29 -27.26
N CYS A 213 -3.87 -3.54 -26.23
CA CYS A 213 -4.78 -2.41 -26.37
C CYS A 213 -4.18 -1.31 -27.27
N GLY A 214 -2.87 -1.05 -27.16
CA GLY A 214 -2.17 -0.10 -28.03
C GLY A 214 -2.17 -0.53 -29.50
N VAL A 215 -1.88 -1.81 -29.79
CA VAL A 215 -1.90 -2.36 -31.15
C VAL A 215 -3.31 -2.33 -31.75
N VAL A 216 -4.32 -2.73 -30.97
CA VAL A 216 -5.72 -2.70 -31.40
C VAL A 216 -6.17 -1.26 -31.66
N GLY A 217 -5.80 -0.31 -30.80
CA GLY A 217 -6.10 1.11 -30.98
C GLY A 217 -5.46 1.68 -32.25
N ALA A 218 -4.18 1.35 -32.50
CA ALA A 218 -3.49 1.75 -33.73
C ALA A 218 -4.15 1.15 -34.99
N ALA A 219 -4.56 -0.12 -34.94
CA ALA A 219 -5.27 -0.78 -36.03
C ALA A 219 -6.65 -0.15 -36.29
N MET A 220 -7.42 0.17 -35.25
CA MET A 220 -8.71 0.88 -35.37
C MET A 220 -8.54 2.27 -36.00
N LEU A 221 -7.55 3.04 -35.57
CA LEU A 221 -7.28 4.36 -36.15
C LEU A 221 -6.81 4.25 -37.60
N GLY A 222 -5.93 3.28 -37.91
CA GLY A 222 -5.46 3.04 -39.27
C GLY A 222 -6.58 2.62 -40.21
N THR A 223 -7.43 1.67 -39.80
CA THR A 223 -8.59 1.22 -40.59
C THR A 223 -9.64 2.33 -40.74
N GLY A 224 -9.91 3.10 -39.69
CA GLY A 224 -10.81 4.25 -39.74
C GLY A 224 -10.33 5.32 -40.72
N ALA A 225 -9.04 5.68 -40.68
CA ALA A 225 -8.43 6.61 -41.62
C ALA A 225 -8.51 6.09 -43.06
N TRP A 226 -8.24 4.80 -43.28
CA TRP A 226 -8.33 4.16 -44.59
C TRP A 226 -9.76 4.18 -45.15
N LEU A 227 -10.76 3.84 -44.34
CA LEU A 227 -12.17 3.89 -44.74
C LEU A 227 -12.63 5.31 -45.06
N TRP A 228 -12.19 6.30 -44.27
CA TRP A 228 -12.52 7.71 -44.50
C TRP A 228 -11.90 8.23 -45.81
N LEU A 229 -10.61 7.94 -46.05
CA LEU A 229 -9.93 8.27 -47.30
C LEU A 229 -10.57 7.57 -48.50
N ARG A 230 -10.93 6.29 -48.37
CA ARG A 230 -11.61 5.53 -49.42
C ARG A 230 -13.02 6.05 -49.71
N ALA A 231 -13.75 6.49 -48.69
CA ALA A 231 -15.04 7.16 -48.87
C ALA A 231 -14.88 8.49 -49.64
N ARG A 232 -13.85 9.27 -49.32
CA ARG A 232 -13.55 10.53 -50.02
C ARG A 232 -13.11 10.32 -51.46
N ALA A 233 -12.30 9.29 -51.74
CA ALA A 233 -11.89 8.92 -53.09
C ALA A 233 -13.09 8.50 -53.97
N ARG A 234 -14.03 7.70 -53.41
CA ARG A 234 -15.25 7.29 -54.13
C ARG A 234 -16.19 8.45 -54.44
N ARG A 235 -16.25 9.47 -53.57
CA ARG A 235 -17.03 10.69 -53.83
C ARG A 235 -16.50 11.44 -55.04
N ARG A 236 -15.17 11.60 -55.16
CA ARG A 236 -14.54 12.25 -56.32
C ARG A 236 -14.82 11.52 -57.64
N VAL A 237 -14.73 10.20 -57.64
CA VAL A 237 -15.00 9.41 -58.86
C VAL A 237 -16.48 9.50 -59.27
N ARG A 238 -17.41 9.55 -58.32
CA ARG A 238 -18.83 9.76 -58.62
C ARG A 238 -19.13 11.18 -59.13
N GLU A 239 -18.50 12.19 -58.55
CA GLU A 239 -18.63 13.58 -59.03
C GLU A 239 -18.08 13.73 -60.46
N GLN A 240 -16.95 13.08 -60.78
CA GLN A 240 -16.43 13.03 -62.13
C GLN A 240 -17.34 12.26 -63.09
N ALA A 241 -17.88 11.12 -62.67
CA ALA A 241 -18.81 10.35 -63.49
C ALA A 241 -20.12 11.11 -63.78
N ILE A 242 -20.67 11.82 -62.79
CA ILE A 242 -21.85 12.68 -62.97
C ILE A 242 -21.53 13.89 -63.86
N ALA A 243 -20.35 14.49 -63.73
CA ALA A 243 -19.91 15.58 -64.59
C ALA A 243 -19.71 15.12 -66.05
N ASP A 244 -19.12 13.94 -66.27
CA ASP A 244 -18.95 13.34 -67.59
C ASP A 244 -20.30 12.95 -68.22
N GLU A 245 -21.24 12.44 -67.43
CA GLU A 245 -22.59 12.10 -67.89
C GLU A 245 -23.41 13.35 -68.24
N ALA A 246 -23.31 14.42 -67.44
CA ALA A 246 -23.90 15.71 -67.75
C ALA A 246 -23.31 16.34 -69.03
N ALA A 247 -22.00 16.20 -69.25
CA ALA A 247 -21.35 16.66 -70.48
C ALA A 247 -21.81 15.87 -71.71
N ARG A 248 -22.05 14.57 -71.59
CA ARG A 248 -22.62 13.74 -72.68
C ARG A 248 -24.07 14.11 -73.00
N MET A 249 -24.90 14.39 -72.00
CA MET A 249 -26.29 14.82 -72.24
C MET A 249 -26.36 16.22 -72.88
N ALA A 250 -25.48 17.14 -72.50
CA ALA A 250 -25.40 18.47 -73.11
C ALA A 250 -24.95 18.44 -74.58
N GLY A 251 -24.06 17.50 -74.95
CA GLY A 251 -23.61 17.31 -76.34
C GLY A 251 -24.65 16.69 -77.27
N HIS A 252 -25.71 16.07 -76.75
CA HIS A 252 -26.75 15.42 -77.54
C HIS A 252 -27.96 16.32 -77.88
N VAL A 253 -28.01 17.53 -77.35
CA VAL A 253 -29.12 18.50 -77.55
C VAL A 253 -28.80 19.51 -78.67
N SER A 254 -27.60 19.45 -79.26
CA SER A 254 -27.14 20.34 -80.33
C SER A 254 -26.99 19.63 -81.68
N GLU A 255 -28.05 18.99 -82.15
CA GLU A 255 -28.28 18.67 -83.58
C GLU A 255 -29.74 18.99 -83.96
#